data_AF-A0A8X6GZR6-F1
#
_entry.id   AF-A0A8X6GZR6-F1
#
_cell.length_a   1.000
_cell.length_b   1.000
_cell.length_c   1.000
_cell.angle_alpha   90.00
_cell.angle_beta   90.00
_cell.angle_gamma   90.00
#
_symmetry.space_group_name_H-M   'P 1'
#
loop_
_entity.id
_entity.type
_entity.pdbx_description
1 polymer ?
#
loop_
_entity_poly.entity_id
_entity_poly.type
_entity_poly.pdbx_seq_one_letter_code
_entity_poly.pdbx_strand_id
1 'polypeptide(L)'
;MVLYWDFHHVPDDLIGRITAFEVFFHKQKKNEDVPWKKCVNVFARTGAAQVSLKGFTEPGRYSFYVAALDSLNGQSTKSDTVHVTIRG
;
A
#
# COMPACT_ATOMS: atom_id res chain seq x y z
N MET A 1 11.43 1.86 8.49
CA MET A 1 11.39 1.85 7.01
C MET A 1 10.31 2.82 6.58
N VAL A 2 10.56 3.66 5.58
CA VAL A 2 9.53 4.51 4.98
C VAL A 2 9.38 4.04 3.54
N LEU A 3 8.14 3.73 3.12
CA LEU A 3 7.84 3.42 1.73
C LEU A 3 7.25 4.68 1.12
N TYR A 4 7.81 5.08 -0.02
CA TYR A 4 7.32 6.21 -0.79
C TYR A 4 6.49 5.66 -1.94
N TRP A 5 5.23 6.06 -1.98
CA TRP A 5 4.36 5.81 -3.13
C TRP A 5 3.98 7.15 -3.71
N ASP A 6 4.45 7.41 -4.93
CA ASP A 6 4.05 8.60 -5.66
C ASP A 6 2.86 8.25 -6.54
N PHE A 7 1.73 8.90 -6.29
CA PHE A 7 0.54 8.78 -7.13
C PHE A 7 0.61 9.87 -8.20
N HIS A 8 1.60 9.75 -9.09
CA HIS A 8 1.65 10.60 -10.28
C HIS A 8 0.44 10.26 -11.16
N HIS A 9 -0.52 11.18 -11.20
CA HIS A 9 -1.82 11.05 -11.85
C HIS A 9 -2.79 10.12 -11.13
N VAL A 10 -3.44 10.64 -10.08
CA VAL A 10 -4.86 10.34 -9.90
C VAL A 10 -5.58 11.12 -11.02
N PRO A 11 -6.22 10.46 -11.99
CA PRO A 11 -7.02 11.12 -13.01
C PRO A 11 -8.01 12.13 -12.38
N ASP A 12 -8.16 13.31 -12.98
CA ASP A 12 -8.99 14.39 -12.42
C ASP A 12 -10.46 13.98 -12.21
N ASP A 13 -10.96 12.99 -12.97
CA ASP A 13 -12.29 12.39 -12.83
C ASP A 13 -12.44 11.48 -11.59
N LEU A 14 -11.32 11.12 -10.95
CA LEU A 14 -11.28 10.40 -9.67
C LEU A 14 -11.08 11.32 -8.47
N ILE A 15 -10.78 12.61 -8.69
CA ILE A 15 -10.71 13.63 -7.63
C ILE A 15 -12.11 13.81 -7.03
N GLY A 16 -12.25 13.42 -5.76
CA GLY A 16 -13.52 13.41 -5.03
C GLY A 16 -14.24 12.06 -4.99
N ARG A 17 -13.78 11.05 -5.75
CA ARG A 17 -14.25 9.67 -5.66
C ARG A 17 -13.35 8.81 -4.79
N ILE A 18 -12.02 8.95 -4.92
CA ILE A 18 -11.06 8.24 -4.07
C ILE A 18 -10.98 8.94 -2.71
N THR A 19 -11.27 8.21 -1.64
CA THR A 19 -11.23 8.71 -0.26
C THR A 19 -10.01 8.25 0.50
N ALA A 20 -9.44 7.09 0.14
CA ALA A 20 -8.27 6.56 0.78
C ALA A 20 -7.45 5.65 -0.15
N PHE A 21 -6.21 5.38 0.25
CA PHE A 21 -5.42 4.25 -0.22
C PHE A 21 -5.23 3.26 0.90
N GLU A 22 -5.34 1.98 0.57
CA GLU A 22 -5.06 0.87 1.46
C GLU A 22 -3.75 0.23 1.06
N VAL A 23 -2.84 0.10 2.03
CA VAL A 23 -1.59 -0.62 1.83
C VAL A 23 -1.73 -2.03 2.40
N PHE A 24 -1.39 -3.01 1.57
CA PHE A 24 -1.38 -4.42 1.90
C PHE A 24 0.04 -4.94 1.93
N PHE A 25 0.34 -5.85 2.84
CA PHE A 25 1.66 -6.43 2.99
C PHE A 25 1.62 -7.89 3.42
N HIS A 26 2.69 -8.61 3.15
CA HIS A 26 2.97 -9.90 3.80
C HIS A 26 4.48 -10.13 3.90
N LYS A 27 4.91 -10.92 4.88
CA LYS A 27 6.29 -11.43 4.96
C LYS A 27 6.37 -12.65 4.04
N GLN A 28 7.26 -12.61 3.07
CA GLN A 28 7.48 -13.75 2.19
C GLN A 28 8.07 -14.90 2.99
N LYS A 29 7.52 -16.08 2.75
CA LYS A 29 8.07 -17.35 3.22
C LYS A 29 8.28 -18.26 2.02
N LYS A 30 9.35 -19.05 2.07
CA LYS A 30 9.67 -19.98 0.99
C LYS A 30 8.60 -21.07 0.96
N ASN A 31 7.99 -21.26 -0.21
CA ASN A 31 7.00 -22.32 -0.49
C ASN A 31 5.72 -22.26 0.38
N GLU A 32 5.36 -21.09 0.90
CA GLU A 32 4.13 -20.89 1.66
C GLU A 32 3.40 -19.67 1.07
N ASP A 33 2.11 -19.84 0.78
CA ASP A 33 1.25 -18.70 0.47
C ASP A 33 0.87 -18.00 1.78
N VAL A 34 1.39 -16.79 1.96
CA VAL A 34 1.19 -16.02 3.18
C VAL A 34 0.09 -14.99 2.93
N PRO A 35 -1.02 -15.01 3.68
CA PRO A 35 -2.12 -14.07 3.49
C PRO A 35 -1.68 -12.61 3.60
N TRP A 36 -2.24 -11.77 2.73
CA TRP A 36 -2.05 -10.33 2.77
C TRP A 36 -2.72 -9.73 4.01
N LYS A 37 -1.98 -8.86 4.70
CA LYS A 37 -2.45 -8.08 5.84
C LYS A 37 -2.61 -6.62 5.42
N LYS A 38 -3.69 -5.97 5.87
CA LYS A 38 -3.91 -4.54 5.68
C LYS A 38 -3.19 -3.77 6.79
N CYS A 39 -2.45 -2.70 6.44
CA CYS A 39 -1.71 -1.92 7.43
C CYS A 39 -2.23 -0.50 7.66
N VAL A 40 -2.74 0.23 6.67
CA VAL A 40 -3.13 1.64 6.84
C VAL A 40 -4.24 2.05 5.85
N ASN A 41 -5.17 2.90 6.29
CA ASN A 41 -6.00 3.76 5.44
C ASN A 41 -5.33 5.13 5.32
N VAL A 42 -4.92 5.51 4.12
CA VAL A 42 -4.22 6.75 3.84
C VAL A 42 -5.21 7.66 3.14
N PHE A 43 -5.77 8.64 3.85
CA PHE A 43 -6.75 9.53 3.23
C PHE A 43 -6.12 10.30 2.07
N ALA A 44 -6.72 10.18 0.89
CA ALA A 44 -6.29 10.90 -0.30
C ALA A 44 -6.69 12.37 -0.14
N ARG A 45 -5.77 13.22 0.35
CA ARG A 45 -5.83 14.64 0.01
C ARG A 45 -5.17 14.80 -1.35
N THR A 46 -5.77 15.59 -2.22
CA THR A 46 -5.24 15.95 -3.54
C THR A 46 -3.72 16.22 -3.47
N GLY A 47 -2.92 15.34 -4.07
CA GLY A 47 -1.46 15.37 -4.02
C GLY A 47 -0.83 14.01 -3.67
N ALA A 48 0.48 13.89 -3.89
CA ALA A 48 1.25 12.71 -3.50
C ALA A 48 1.09 12.44 -1.99
N ALA A 49 0.65 11.23 -1.63
CA ALA A 49 0.46 10.83 -0.24
C ALA A 49 1.66 10.01 0.25
N GLN A 50 2.27 10.44 1.35
CA GLN A 50 3.39 9.72 1.97
C GLN A 50 2.91 8.89 3.16
N VAL A 51 3.37 7.64 3.24
CA VAL A 51 2.92 6.70 4.26
C VAL A 51 4.13 6.05 4.90
N SER A 52 4.38 6.41 6.16
CA SER A 52 5.38 5.74 6.96
C SER A 52 4.78 4.50 7.62
N LEU A 53 5.10 3.32 7.10
CA LEU A 53 4.76 2.07 7.76
C LEU A 53 5.77 1.75 8.89
N LYS A 54 5.27 1.64 10.12
CA LYS A 54 6.05 1.23 11.29
C LYS A 54 5.76 -0.24 11.64
N GLY A 55 6.65 -0.89 12.41
CA GLY A 55 6.44 -2.25 12.92
C GLY A 55 7.10 -3.38 12.12
N PHE A 56 7.80 -3.05 11.02
CA PHE A 56 8.62 -4.01 10.29
C PHE A 56 10.04 -4.07 10.88
N THR A 57 10.18 -4.68 12.05
CA THR A 57 11.45 -4.75 12.80
C THR A 57 12.20 -6.07 12.59
N GLU A 58 11.52 -7.10 12.11
CA GLU A 58 12.14 -8.39 11.84
C GLU A 58 12.87 -8.39 10.48
N PRO A 59 14.09 -8.94 10.40
CA PRO A 59 14.74 -9.21 9.12
C PRO A 59 13.89 -10.14 8.26
N GLY A 60 13.92 -9.91 6.95
CA GLY A 60 13.19 -10.72 6.00
C GLY A 60 12.81 -9.98 4.72
N ARG A 61 12.17 -10.71 3.81
CA ARG A 61 11.63 -10.17 2.57
C ARG A 61 10.13 -9.94 2.73
N TYR A 62 9.67 -8.76 2.39
CA TYR A 62 8.28 -8.34 2.48
C TYR A 62 7.81 -7.92 1.10
N SER A 63 6.57 -8.24 0.76
CA SER A 63 5.90 -7.68 -0.43
C SER A 63 4.81 -6.71 0.00
N PHE A 64 4.59 -5.69 -0.83
CA PHE A 64 3.61 -4.64 -0.62
C PHE A 64 2.85 -4.36 -1.91
N TYR A 65 1.56 -4.09 -1.82
CA TYR A 65 0.79 -3.45 -2.89
C TYR A 65 -0.16 -2.41 -2.28
N VAL A 66 -0.67 -1.54 -3.14
CA VAL A 66 -1.65 -0.52 -2.78
C VAL A 66 -2.93 -0.74 -3.58
N ALA A 67 -4.09 -0.46 -2.97
CA ALA A 67 -5.36 -0.32 -3.66
C ALA A 67 -6.02 1.00 -3.25
N ALA A 68 -6.69 1.66 -4.18
CA ALA A 68 -7.50 2.84 -3.89
C ALA A 68 -8.88 2.42 -3.36
N LEU A 69 -9.43 3.19 -2.43
CA LEU A 69 -10.79 3.08 -1.92
C LEU A 69 -11.59 4.30 -2.35
N ASP A 70 -12.77 4.06 -2.88
CA ASP A 70 -13.73 5.12 -3.16
C ASP A 70 -14.59 5.48 -1.93
N SER A 71 -15.45 6.49 -2.07
CA SER A 71 -16.37 6.95 -1.02
C SER A 71 -17.49 5.97 -0.68
N LEU A 72 -17.68 4.91 -1.47
CA LEU A 72 -18.63 3.82 -1.27
C LEU A 72 -17.93 2.55 -0.77
N ASN A 73 -16.64 2.62 -0.40
CA ASN A 73 -15.78 1.49 -0.03
C ASN A 73 -15.55 0.47 -1.16
N GLY A 74 -15.75 0.87 -2.42
CA GLY A 74 -15.28 0.14 -3.58
C GLY A 74 -13.76 0.18 -3.65
N GLN A 75 -13.13 -0.99 -3.72
CA GLN A 75 -11.68 -1.11 -3.84
C GLN A 75 -11.27 -1.26 -5.31
N SER A 76 -10.23 -0.53 -5.72
CA SER A 76 -9.65 -0.66 -7.05
C SER A 76 -8.94 -2.00 -7.25
N THR A 77 -8.48 -2.25 -8.47
CA THR A 77 -7.45 -3.27 -8.71
C THR A 77 -6.16 -2.93 -7.96
N LYS A 78 -5.36 -3.96 -7.72
CA LYS A 78 -4.06 -3.88 -7.04
C LYS A 78 -3.06 -3.08 -7.90
N SER A 79 -2.18 -2.32 -7.26
CA SER A 79 -0.97 -1.82 -7.90
C SER A 79 0.01 -2.95 -8.24
N ASP A 80 1.08 -2.60 -8.94
CA ASP A 80 2.28 -3.45 -8.98
C ASP A 80 2.78 -3.77 -7.56
N THR A 81 3.32 -4.97 -7.41
CA THR A 81 3.87 -5.43 -6.14
C THR A 81 5.31 -4.96 -5.98
N VAL A 82 5.60 -4.33 -4.85
CA VAL A 82 6.95 -3.91 -4.47
C VAL A 82 7.52 -4.90 -3.45
N HIS A 83 8.78 -5.28 -3.64
CA HIS A 83 9.49 -6.19 -2.73
C HIS A 83 10.59 -5.46 -1.99
N VAL A 84 10.65 -5.64 -0.67
CA VAL A 84 11.65 -4.99 0.18
C VAL A 84 12.31 -6.02 1.08
N THR A 85 13.62 -5.93 1.23
CA THR A 85 14.39 -6.76 2.14
C THR A 85 14.88 -5.93 3.31
N ILE A 86 14.47 -6.31 4.51
CA ILE A 86 14.96 -5.74 5.77
C ILE A 86 16.12 -6.60 6.23
N ARG A 87 17.29 -5.96 6.40
CA ARG A 87 18.49 -6.57 6.96
C ARG A 87 18.61 -6.15 8.42
N GLY A 88 18.98 -7.10 9.28
CA GLY A 88 19.34 -6.85 10.67
C GLY A 88 20.75 -6.26 10.78
#